data_AF-A0A498DYB8-F1
#
_entry.id   AF-A0A498DYB8-F1
#
_cell.length_a   1.000
_cell.length_b   1.000
_cell.length_c   1.000
_cell.angle_alpha   90.00
_cell.angle_beta   90.00
_cell.angle_gamma   90.00
#
_symmetry.space_group_name_H-M   'P 1'
#
loop_
_entity.id
_entity.type
_entity.pdbx_description
1 polymer ?
#
loop_
_entity_poly.entity_id
_entity_poly.type
_entity_poly.pdbx_seq_one_letter_code
_entity_poly.pdbx_strand_id
1 'polypeptide(L)'
;MSQPRIQWDRRGMDEIRRLPPVRAALKERAEEIAGRARSIAAAEVDDDFASQIGVVEEIRPSGRAVAKVEARRSDAEGQEWGSSNTQRRRILGRAGAVQPETILRDRSNRQES
;
A
#
# COMPACT_ATOMS: atom_id res chain seq x y z
N MET A 1 -30.59 2.36 -26.00
CA MET A 1 -30.00 3.69 -25.75
C MET A 1 -28.63 3.49 -25.13
N SER A 2 -27.56 4.04 -25.71
CA SER A 2 -26.19 3.90 -25.18
C SER A 2 -25.95 4.95 -24.09
N GLN A 3 -25.47 4.56 -22.92
CA GLN A 3 -25.15 5.52 -21.86
C GLN A 3 -23.92 6.35 -22.24
N PRO A 4 -23.89 7.66 -21.91
CA PRO A 4 -22.71 8.49 -22.12
C PRO A 4 -21.53 7.96 -21.29
N ARG A 5 -20.39 7.73 -21.95
CA ARG A 5 -19.14 7.32 -21.30
C ARG A 5 -18.40 8.57 -20.84
N ILE A 6 -18.37 8.82 -19.54
CA ILE A 6 -17.49 9.84 -18.95
C ILE A 6 -16.05 9.37 -19.17
N GLN A 7 -15.29 10.12 -19.96
CA GLN A 7 -13.84 9.95 -20.09
C GLN A 7 -13.13 11.10 -19.39
N TRP A 8 -12.29 10.77 -18.43
CA TRP A 8 -11.43 11.73 -17.76
C TRP A 8 -10.31 12.17 -18.70
N ASP A 9 -10.05 13.47 -18.78
CA ASP A 9 -8.88 13.97 -19.48
C ASP A 9 -7.62 13.50 -18.75
N ARG A 10 -6.79 12.77 -19.50
CA ARG A 10 -5.54 12.18 -18.99
C ARG A 10 -4.56 13.27 -18.53
N ARG A 11 -4.56 14.44 -19.17
CA ARG A 11 -3.69 15.56 -18.80
C ARG A 11 -4.05 16.10 -17.42
N GLY A 12 -5.34 16.39 -17.19
CA GLY A 12 -5.83 16.82 -15.88
C GLY A 12 -5.59 15.78 -14.78
N MET A 13 -5.71 14.49 -15.08
CA MET A 13 -5.41 13.42 -14.13
C MET A 13 -3.92 13.36 -13.74
N ASP A 14 -3.01 13.59 -14.68
CA ASP A 14 -1.58 13.60 -14.41
C ASP A 14 -1.16 14.85 -13.60
N GLU A 15 -1.81 16.00 -13.82
CA GLU A 15 -1.65 17.19 -12.99
C GLU A 15 -2.11 16.95 -11.55
N ILE A 16 -3.30 16.38 -11.36
CA ILE A 16 -3.82 16.04 -10.03
C ILE A 16 -2.84 15.12 -9.28
N ARG A 17 -2.29 14.10 -9.96
CA ARG A 17 -1.34 13.15 -9.35
C ARG A 17 -0.03 13.78 -8.91
N ARG A 18 0.35 14.92 -9.48
CA ARG A 18 1.56 15.67 -9.10
C ARG A 18 1.32 16.61 -7.93
N LEU A 19 0.07 16.86 -7.54
CA LEU A 19 -0.26 17.76 -6.45
C LEU A 19 0.37 17.26 -5.12
N PRO A 20 0.96 18.16 -4.31
CA PRO A 20 1.55 17.79 -3.02
C PRO A 20 0.60 17.02 -2.09
N PRO A 21 -0.70 17.37 -1.96
CA PRO A 21 -1.64 16.61 -1.15
C PRO A 21 -1.81 15.15 -1.59
N VAL A 22 -1.81 14.89 -2.90
CA VAL A 22 -1.92 13.51 -3.42
C VAL A 22 -0.67 12.71 -3.08
N ARG A 23 0.50 13.32 -3.21
CA ARG A 23 1.77 12.69 -2.82
C ARG A 23 1.82 12.39 -1.32
N ALA A 24 1.36 13.34 -0.49
CA ALA A 24 1.28 13.15 0.95
C ALA A 24 0.34 11.99 1.31
N ALA A 25 -0.85 11.93 0.70
CA ALA A 25 -1.80 10.84 0.94
C ALA A 25 -1.25 9.46 0.49
N LEU A 26 -0.53 9.40 -0.63
CA LEU A 26 0.15 8.17 -1.08
C LEU A 26 1.20 7.71 -0.07
N LYS A 27 1.99 8.65 0.45
CA LYS A 27 3.01 8.39 1.46
C LYS A 27 2.41 7.91 2.77
N GLU A 28 1.41 8.62 3.29
CA GLU A 28 0.70 8.26 4.52
C GLU A 28 0.17 6.82 4.44
N ARG A 29 -0.52 6.49 3.34
CA ARG A 29 -1.01 5.13 3.13
C ARG A 29 0.11 4.08 3.06
N ALA A 30 1.23 4.42 2.42
CA ALA A 30 2.40 3.54 2.39
C ALA A 30 3.03 3.37 3.78
N GLU A 31 3.06 4.41 4.61
CA GLU A 31 3.56 4.36 5.99
C GLU A 31 2.69 3.46 6.88
N GLU A 32 1.36 3.50 6.72
CA GLU A 32 0.45 2.57 7.39
C GLU A 32 0.70 1.11 6.99
N ILE A 33 0.92 0.85 5.69
CA ILE A 33 1.28 -0.48 5.19
C ILE A 33 2.63 -0.90 5.76
N ALA A 34 3.62 -0.01 5.78
CA ALA A 34 4.94 -0.27 6.33
C ALA A 34 4.87 -0.58 7.84
N GLY A 35 4.04 0.13 8.60
CA GLY A 35 3.80 -0.16 10.02
C GLY A 35 3.27 -1.58 10.22
N ARG A 36 2.24 -1.98 9.46
CA ARG A 36 1.71 -3.34 9.48
C ARG A 36 2.76 -4.38 9.10
N ALA A 37 3.53 -4.12 8.05
CA ALA A 37 4.59 -5.00 7.60
C ALA A 37 5.68 -5.19 8.67
N ARG A 38 6.06 -4.12 9.38
CA ARG A 38 7.01 -4.18 10.50
C ARG A 38 6.48 -5.05 11.64
N SER A 39 5.22 -4.90 12.02
CA SER A 39 4.61 -5.74 13.07
C SER A 39 4.59 -7.22 12.68
N ILE A 40 4.26 -7.54 11.43
CA ILE A 40 4.29 -8.93 10.94
C ILE A 40 5.73 -9.47 10.91
N ALA A 41 6.68 -8.68 10.42
CA ALA A 41 8.08 -9.07 10.34
C ALA A 41 8.71 -9.33 11.71
N ALA A 42 8.46 -8.46 12.70
CA ALA A 42 8.96 -8.64 14.05
C ALA A 42 8.43 -9.94 14.69
N ALA A 43 7.18 -10.31 14.39
CA ALA A 43 6.57 -11.53 14.92
C ALA A 43 7.00 -12.82 14.20
N GLU A 44 7.25 -12.77 12.88
CA GLU A 44 7.44 -13.96 12.05
C GLU A 44 8.89 -14.18 11.57
N VAL A 45 9.76 -13.17 11.70
CA VAL A 45 11.17 -13.19 11.25
C VAL A 45 12.08 -12.76 12.39
N ASP A 46 12.27 -11.45 12.59
CA ASP A 46 13.05 -10.82 13.66
C ASP A 46 12.93 -9.28 13.58
N ASP A 47 13.36 -8.59 14.64
CA ASP A 47 13.34 -7.12 14.73
C ASP A 47 14.31 -6.46 13.73
N ASP A 48 15.40 -7.14 13.37
CA ASP A 48 16.36 -6.64 12.39
C ASP A 48 15.71 -6.54 11.00
N PHE A 49 14.93 -7.53 10.58
CA PHE A 49 14.15 -7.50 9.35
C PHE A 49 13.12 -6.38 9.39
N ALA A 50 12.39 -6.26 10.51
CA ALA A 50 11.39 -5.22 10.67
C ALA A 50 12.01 -3.82 10.53
N SER A 51 13.20 -3.58 11.10
CA SER A 51 13.90 -2.29 10.99
C SER A 51 14.29 -1.91 9.56
N GLN A 52 14.41 -2.89 8.66
CA GLN A 52 14.80 -2.70 7.26
C GLN A 52 13.60 -2.43 6.33
N ILE A 53 12.37 -2.38 6.87
CA ILE A 53 11.15 -2.06 6.11
C ILE A 53 10.89 -0.55 6.15
N GLY A 54 10.91 0.06 4.96
CA GLY A 54 10.71 1.50 4.79
C GLY A 54 9.80 1.87 3.61
N VAL A 55 9.54 3.17 3.48
CA VAL A 55 8.80 3.75 2.36
C VAL A 55 9.76 4.46 1.42
N VAL A 56 9.59 4.26 0.11
CA VAL A 56 10.33 4.94 -0.95
C VAL A 56 9.34 5.67 -1.86
N GLU A 57 9.54 6.99 -1.99
CA GLU A 57 8.79 7.82 -2.93
C GLU A 57 9.50 7.80 -4.30
N GLU A 58 8.74 7.57 -5.38
CA GLU A 58 9.25 7.58 -6.76
C GLU A 58 8.27 8.32 -7.67
N ILE A 59 8.79 8.96 -8.72
CA ILE A 59 7.99 9.41 -9.86
C ILE A 59 8.30 8.48 -11.04
N ARG A 60 7.29 7.72 -11.49
CA ARG A 60 7.43 6.84 -12.66
C ARG A 60 7.67 7.68 -13.93
N PRO A 61 8.27 7.11 -15.01
CA PRO A 61 8.50 7.82 -16.27
C PRO A 61 7.26 8.48 -16.89
N SER A 62 6.06 7.97 -16.60
CA SER A 62 4.79 8.57 -17.01
C SER A 62 4.34 9.77 -16.16
N GLY A 63 5.18 10.24 -15.23
CA GLY A 63 4.87 11.35 -14.32
C GLY A 63 3.96 10.96 -13.14
N ARG A 64 3.67 9.66 -12.95
CA ARG A 64 2.85 9.17 -11.85
C ARG A 64 3.68 9.05 -10.58
N ALA A 65 3.33 9.84 -9.56
CA ALA A 65 3.87 9.69 -8.22
C ALA A 65 3.40 8.35 -7.60
N VAL A 66 4.32 7.67 -6.93
CA VAL A 66 4.07 6.44 -6.16
C VAL A 66 4.84 6.49 -4.85
N ALA A 67 4.29 5.85 -3.83
CA ALA A 67 5.01 5.52 -2.60
C ALA A 67 4.99 3.99 -2.48
N LYS A 68 6.17 3.39 -2.31
CA LYS A 68 6.33 1.93 -2.21
C LYS A 68 6.79 1.56 -0.82
N VAL A 69 6.38 0.38 -0.36
CA VAL A 69 6.94 -0.25 0.83
C VAL A 69 7.96 -1.28 0.37
N GLU A 70 9.19 -1.17 0.88
CA GLU A 70 10.32 -2.00 0.48
C GLU A 70 11.05 -2.51 1.73
N ALA A 71 11.54 -3.75 1.68
CA ALA A 71 12.42 -4.33 2.68
C ALA A 71 13.83 -4.42 2.11
N ARG A 72 14.81 -3.77 2.75
CA ARG A 72 16.18 -3.62 2.23
C ARG A 72 17.13 -4.75 2.61
N ARG A 73 16.70 -5.69 3.47
CA ARG A 73 17.52 -6.83 3.88
C ARG A 73 17.75 -7.76 2.67
N SER A 74 18.93 -8.35 2.59
CA SER A 74 19.36 -9.16 1.43
C SER A 74 18.53 -10.41 1.19
N ASP A 75 17.89 -10.98 2.22
CA ASP A 75 17.02 -12.16 2.12
C ASP A 75 15.53 -11.81 2.00
N ALA A 76 15.17 -10.53 1.85
CA ALA A 76 13.78 -10.08 1.81
C ALA A 76 12.94 -10.76 0.73
N GLU A 77 13.53 -11.01 -0.44
CA GLU A 77 12.87 -11.74 -1.52
C GLU A 77 12.53 -13.18 -1.11
N GLY A 78 13.45 -13.85 -0.41
CA GLY A 78 13.23 -15.20 0.13
C GLY A 78 12.15 -15.26 1.20
N GLN A 79 12.04 -14.23 2.05
CA GLN A 79 10.96 -14.14 3.04
C GLN A 79 9.59 -13.88 2.37
N GLU A 80 9.54 -13.07 1.32
CA GLU A 80 8.29 -12.72 0.63
C GLU A 80 7.77 -13.87 -0.25
N TRP A 81 8.65 -14.51 -1.02
CA TRP A 81 8.30 -15.46 -2.07
C TRP A 81 8.65 -16.91 -1.76
N GLY A 82 9.49 -17.14 -0.75
CA GLY A 82 10.05 -18.44 -0.43
C GLY A 82 11.28 -18.77 -1.26
N SER A 83 12.05 -19.74 -0.77
CA SER A 83 13.20 -20.34 -1.47
C SER A 83 13.33 -21.81 -1.06
N SER A 84 14.32 -22.51 -1.60
CA SER A 84 14.65 -23.88 -1.16
C SER A 84 14.97 -23.97 0.34
N ASN A 85 15.42 -22.87 0.95
CA ASN A 85 15.86 -22.80 2.35
C ASN A 85 14.98 -21.88 3.21
N THR A 86 13.92 -21.30 2.67
CA THR A 86 13.12 -20.29 3.36
C THR A 86 11.65 -20.46 3.05
N GLN A 87 10.82 -20.54 4.09
CA GLN A 87 9.38 -20.60 3.91
C GLN A 87 8.84 -19.25 3.42
N ARG A 88 7.94 -19.31 2.45
CA ARG A 88 7.18 -18.16 1.94
C ARG A 88 6.25 -17.60 3.02
N ARG A 89 6.40 -16.30 3.36
CA ARG A 89 5.56 -15.61 4.38
C ARG A 89 4.63 -14.53 3.83
N ARG A 90 4.98 -13.94 2.68
CA ARG A 90 4.20 -12.88 2.01
C ARG A 90 3.93 -11.66 2.91
N ILE A 91 4.94 -11.21 3.65
CA ILE A 91 4.83 -10.13 4.65
C ILE A 91 4.31 -8.84 4.01
N LEU A 92 4.94 -8.37 2.94
CA LEU A 92 4.54 -7.13 2.25
C LEU A 92 3.20 -7.32 1.53
N GLY A 93 3.00 -8.47 0.87
CA GLY A 93 1.75 -8.79 0.21
C GLY A 93 0.55 -8.85 1.17
N ARG A 94 0.74 -9.35 2.40
CA ARG A 94 -0.29 -9.40 3.45
C ARG A 94 -0.53 -8.03 4.07
N ALA A 95 0.53 -7.25 4.31
CA ALA A 95 0.40 -5.89 4.83
C ALA A 95 -0.32 -4.96 3.84
N GLY A 96 -0.04 -5.11 2.54
CA GLY A 96 -0.65 -4.32 1.46
C GLY A 96 -2.02 -4.82 1.00
N ALA A 97 -2.46 -5.99 1.46
CA ALA A 97 -3.80 -6.47 1.17
C ALA A 97 -4.82 -5.43 1.65
N VAL A 98 -5.65 -4.95 0.73
CA VAL A 98 -6.81 -4.14 1.06
C VAL A 98 -7.69 -5.05 1.90
N GLN A 99 -7.72 -4.84 3.22
CA GLN A 99 -8.87 -5.27 3.99
C GLN A 99 -10.05 -4.60 3.31
N PRO A 100 -11.12 -5.33 2.94
CA PRO A 100 -12.33 -4.67 2.49
C PRO A 100 -12.74 -3.76 3.64
N GLU A 101 -12.42 -2.47 3.52
CA GLU A 101 -13.11 -1.45 4.30
C GLU A 101 -14.57 -1.71 3.96
N THR A 102 -15.35 -2.07 4.97
CA THR A 102 -16.78 -2.27 4.83
C THR A 102 -17.34 -0.98 4.23
N ILE A 103 -17.48 -0.93 2.89
CA ILE A 103 -18.00 0.22 2.14
C ILE A 103 -19.46 0.49 2.56
N LEU A 104 -20.08 -0.46 3.25
CA LEU A 104 -21.31 -0.26 3.99
C LEU A 104 -20.97 0.16 5.43
N ARG A 105 -20.89 1.48 5.68
CA ARG A 105 -21.15 2.00 7.02
C ARG A 105 -22.52 1.48 7.44
N ASP A 106 -22.56 0.66 8.47
CA ASP A 106 -23.81 0.18 9.07
C ASP A 106 -24.68 1.41 9.42
N ARG A 107 -25.83 1.52 8.76
CA ARG A 107 -26.81 2.60 8.97
C ARG A 107 -27.82 2.22 10.07
N SER A 108 -27.49 1.28 10.94
CA SER A 108 -28.43 0.78 11.95
C SER A 108 -28.65 1.72 13.15
N ASN A 109 -27.78 2.70 13.44
CA ASN A 109 -27.94 3.59 14.61
C ASN A 109 -28.53 4.98 14.30
N ARG A 110 -29.70 5.01 13.66
CA ARG A 110 -30.51 6.25 13.56
C ARG A 110 -32.00 6.03 13.83
N GLN A 111 -32.31 5.25 14.85
CA GLN A 111 -33.49 5.37 15.70
C GLN A 111 -32.93 5.05 17.10
N GLU A 112 -33.04 5.90 18.11
CA GLU A 112 -34.28 6.20 18.81
C GLU A 112 -34.27 7.64 19.33
N SER A 113 -35.48 8.21 19.35
CA SER A 113 -35.85 9.47 20.00
C SER A 113 -36.25 9.21 21.45
#